data_AF-A0A8J4G373-F1
#
_entry.id   AF-A0A8J4G373-F1
#
_cell.length_a   1.000
_cell.length_b   1.000
_cell.length_c   1.000
_cell.angle_alpha   90.00
_cell.angle_beta   90.00
_cell.angle_gamma   90.00
#
_symmetry.space_group_name_H-M   'P 1'
#
loop_
_entity.id
_entity.type
_entity.pdbx_description
1 polymer ?
#
loop_
_entity_poly.entity_id
_entity_poly.type
_entity_poly.pdbx_seq_one_letter_code
_entity_poly.pdbx_strand_id
1 'polypeptide(L)'
;MTSSSESSYSDKDFERFLEVALQEIPPNIAEQLNAGLKKRYDNPPVEEMARCLNRILPLSEARQLLFNPTEEDMQLYPALIDMPPAGSPDNHAQQKIQVCAMAAIYLVHSKSWKLMRPFIEAGGLRQLAAALAHPNAYLASQAMSSLMHITDETLLFPWHEPPLAPDGGGPRLGTYALVFQRMFELTDVLLPNLLAHYRHPPAFPGSTNMALRLFAFYVSWLRKHYTRDGQLSLSASLLALLQKWGADEQVSEEERELAKQLYMDFSRCPPAEKLPAPNGNVTPKARSDSLHLLGGLSTDEEPETSVVLERTDINRGPSADNEAEQLKEQGNDAYRRGDYSTAIHLYSAALDVLVPTERLLTEGPRRAVYHSNRAAAYMARAASGRLQEGDADTTGHLEGVDHGSQGAISRHYEAAVMDCDHALALQPSGNPASKTLLRKCRALLQLGRLDEATAAARSGLDKCEGEGELRCDLQQVLRTAQQQQSKQHEGVKSQPREQAEAMASLSKAKVGPSEMKPESISKAGASVVRAKVASKPVVGASAQELVIAQADALIREMEASASRSHASNGGGTPTDWNAMD
;
A
#
# COMPACT_ATOMS: atom_id res chain seq x y z
N MET A 1 28.14 27.46 43.99
CA MET A 1 26.74 27.95 43.98
C MET A 1 26.63 29.09 42.98
N THR A 2 26.28 28.75 41.75
CA THR A 2 25.74 29.64 40.70
C THR A 2 24.88 28.69 39.86
N SER A 3 23.66 28.46 40.34
CA SER A 3 22.46 29.11 39.81
C SER A 3 22.01 28.48 38.50
N SER A 4 21.40 27.31 38.67
CA SER A 4 20.32 26.72 37.89
C SER A 4 19.45 27.76 37.17
N SER A 5 19.53 27.87 35.84
CA SER A 5 18.49 28.53 35.03
C SER A 5 18.57 28.23 33.52
N GLU A 6 18.75 26.98 33.10
CA GLU A 6 18.65 26.62 31.66
C GLU A 6 17.57 25.57 31.32
N SER A 7 16.79 25.05 32.28
CA SER A 7 15.94 23.86 32.05
C SER A 7 14.45 24.11 31.75
N SER A 8 14.07 25.15 31.01
CA SER A 8 12.62 25.38 30.74
C SER A 8 12.26 26.11 29.44
N TYR A 9 13.14 26.13 28.45
CA TYR A 9 12.68 26.37 27.07
C TYR A 9 12.38 25.00 26.45
N SER A 10 11.08 24.67 26.36
CA SER A 10 10.61 23.61 25.48
C SER A 10 11.19 23.89 24.09
N ASP A 11 12.16 23.06 23.68
CA ASP A 11 12.73 23.13 22.35
C ASP A 11 11.64 22.71 21.38
N LYS A 12 11.04 23.72 20.72
CA LYS A 12 9.87 23.55 19.85
C LYS A 12 10.11 22.51 18.76
N ASP A 13 11.37 22.36 18.34
CA ASP A 13 11.75 21.40 17.31
C ASP A 13 11.67 19.96 17.84
N PHE A 14 12.04 19.74 19.10
CA PHE A 14 11.90 18.43 19.74
C PHE A 14 10.44 18.07 20.03
N GLU A 15 9.60 19.02 20.42
CA GLU A 15 8.15 18.76 20.56
C GLU A 15 7.53 18.37 19.21
N ARG A 16 7.92 19.04 18.13
CA ARG A 16 7.47 18.67 16.78
C ARG A 16 7.93 17.27 16.38
N PHE A 17 9.15 16.89 16.75
CA PHE A 17 9.63 15.51 16.56
C PHE A 17 8.76 14.51 17.31
N LEU A 18 8.42 14.79 18.58
CA LEU A 18 7.55 13.94 19.39
C LEU A 18 6.14 13.81 18.80
N GLU A 19 5.55 14.91 18.32
CA GLU A 19 4.23 14.89 17.67
C GLU A 19 4.20 13.90 16.49
N VAL A 20 5.20 13.95 15.61
CA VAL A 20 5.27 13.05 14.44
C VAL A 20 5.62 11.62 14.86
N ALA A 21 6.52 11.44 15.82
CA ALA A 21 6.92 10.13 16.30
C ALA A 21 5.77 9.37 16.96
N LEU A 22 4.81 10.08 17.57
CA LEU A 22 3.72 9.49 18.35
C LEU A 22 2.36 9.45 17.61
N GLN A 23 2.27 10.00 16.40
CA GLN A 23 1.01 10.25 15.67
C GLN A 23 0.13 9.01 15.43
N GLU A 24 0.70 7.80 15.48
CA GLU A 24 0.00 6.53 15.21
C GLU A 24 0.29 5.44 16.26
N ILE A 25 0.82 5.83 17.43
CA ILE A 25 1.22 4.88 18.48
C ILE A 25 0.13 4.81 19.55
N PRO A 26 -0.28 3.61 20.01
CA PRO A 26 -1.24 3.46 21.11
C PRO A 26 -0.79 4.17 22.39
N PRO A 27 -1.72 4.76 23.16
CA PRO A 27 -1.39 5.68 24.26
C PRO A 27 -0.46 5.06 25.31
N ASN A 28 -0.68 3.79 25.66
CA ASN A 28 0.10 3.07 26.67
C ASN A 28 1.60 2.97 26.31
N ILE A 29 1.91 2.92 25.03
CA ILE A 29 3.28 2.77 24.49
C ILE A 29 3.85 4.13 24.14
N ALA A 30 3.00 5.05 23.67
CA ALA A 30 3.36 6.43 23.39
C ALA A 30 3.96 7.11 24.63
N GLU A 31 3.43 6.86 25.83
CA GLU A 31 4.00 7.39 27.08
C GLU A 31 5.42 6.90 27.35
N GLN A 32 5.65 5.58 27.21
CA GLN A 32 6.97 4.98 27.44
C GLN A 32 7.99 5.42 26.39
N LEU A 33 7.58 5.47 25.12
CA LEU A 33 8.43 5.94 24.03
C LEU A 33 8.77 7.42 24.21
N ASN A 34 7.80 8.26 24.60
CA ASN A 34 8.04 9.67 24.91
C ASN A 34 9.06 9.83 26.05
N ALA A 35 8.91 9.07 27.14
CA ALA A 35 9.89 9.08 28.24
C ALA A 35 11.29 8.66 27.77
N GLY A 36 11.39 7.62 26.94
CA GLY A 36 12.65 7.17 26.34
C GLY A 36 13.30 8.22 25.43
N LEU A 37 12.51 8.87 24.58
CA LEU A 37 12.97 9.93 23.67
C LEU A 37 13.40 11.19 24.43
N LYS A 38 12.67 11.58 25.48
CA LYS A 38 13.07 12.69 26.37
C LYS A 38 14.40 12.41 27.06
N LYS A 39 14.57 11.20 27.61
CA LYS A 39 15.85 10.78 28.21
C LYS A 39 17.01 10.84 27.21
N ARG A 40 16.77 10.47 25.95
CA ARG A 40 17.76 10.58 24.86
C ARG A 40 18.04 12.02 24.46
N TYR A 41 17.03 12.87 24.43
CA TYR A 41 17.20 14.30 24.16
C TYR A 41 18.03 14.97 25.25
N ASP A 42 17.77 14.63 26.51
CA ASP A 42 18.54 15.15 27.65
C ASP A 42 20.00 14.68 27.62
N ASN A 43 20.23 13.40 27.36
CA ASN A 43 21.56 12.78 27.31
C ASN A 43 21.80 12.01 25.98
N PRO A 44 22.06 12.72 24.86
CA PRO A 44 22.40 12.08 23.61
C PRO A 44 23.84 11.51 23.67
N PRO A 45 24.17 10.49 22.87
CA PRO A 45 25.48 9.84 22.87
C PRO A 45 26.54 10.69 22.13
N VAL A 46 26.83 11.89 22.64
CA VAL A 46 27.67 12.90 21.97
C VAL A 46 29.08 12.39 21.69
N GLU A 47 29.71 11.72 22.66
CA GLU A 47 31.06 11.19 22.49
C GLU A 47 31.13 10.10 21.42
N GLU A 48 30.17 9.19 21.43
CA GLU A 48 30.10 8.15 20.43
C GLU A 48 29.86 8.75 19.04
N MET A 49 28.90 9.68 18.90
CA MET A 49 28.64 10.40 17.64
C MET A 49 29.88 11.12 17.13
N ALA A 50 30.61 11.82 18.00
CA ALA A 50 31.86 12.49 17.67
C ALA A 50 32.93 11.50 17.16
N ARG A 51 33.06 10.32 17.79
CA ARG A 51 34.00 9.28 17.35
C ARG A 51 33.64 8.73 15.97
N CYS A 52 32.37 8.43 15.72
CA CYS A 52 31.95 7.85 14.43
C CYS A 52 31.97 8.86 13.28
N LEU A 53 31.65 10.13 13.57
CA LEU A 53 31.78 11.22 12.58
C LEU A 53 33.20 11.75 12.45
N ASN A 54 34.12 11.26 13.29
CA ASN A 54 35.51 11.72 13.40
C ASN A 54 35.62 13.27 13.49
N ARG A 55 34.74 13.89 14.28
CA ARG A 55 34.71 15.35 14.48
C ARG A 55 34.26 15.72 15.89
N ILE A 56 34.62 16.91 16.33
CA ILE A 56 34.10 17.48 17.59
C ILE A 56 32.63 17.81 17.38
N LEU A 57 31.76 17.30 18.25
CA LEU A 57 30.32 17.50 18.18
C LEU A 57 29.82 18.14 19.48
N PRO A 58 29.35 19.39 19.47
CA PRO A 58 28.71 19.99 20.65
C PRO A 58 27.33 19.36 20.91
N LEU A 59 26.88 19.44 22.16
CA LEU A 59 25.59 18.86 22.60
C LEU A 59 24.40 19.36 21.78
N SER A 60 24.37 20.66 21.47
CA SER A 60 23.31 21.27 20.66
C SER A 60 23.23 20.68 19.25
N GLU A 61 24.38 20.47 18.61
CA GLU A 61 24.46 19.88 17.27
C GLU A 61 24.11 18.38 17.29
N ALA A 62 24.46 17.66 18.36
CA ALA A 62 24.01 16.26 18.53
C ALA A 62 22.48 16.16 18.64
N ARG A 63 21.84 17.08 19.37
CA ARG A 63 20.37 17.15 19.49
C ARG A 63 19.73 17.51 18.15
N GLN A 64 20.24 18.53 17.47
CA GLN A 64 19.77 18.90 16.14
C GLN A 64 19.87 17.72 15.18
N LEU A 65 21.04 17.09 15.11
CA LEU A 65 21.28 16.00 14.18
C LEU A 65 20.31 14.83 14.41
N LEU A 66 20.00 14.47 15.65
CA LEU A 66 19.07 13.37 15.95
C LEU A 66 17.59 13.75 15.79
N PHE A 67 17.18 14.94 16.21
CA PHE A 67 15.76 15.28 16.38
C PHE A 67 15.23 16.32 15.40
N ASN A 68 16.09 17.15 14.82
CA ASN A 68 15.72 18.15 13.81
C ASN A 68 16.85 18.38 12.79
N PRO A 69 17.24 17.36 12.01
CA PRO A 69 18.37 17.47 11.10
C PRO A 69 18.07 18.42 9.95
N THR A 70 19.08 19.17 9.53
CA THR A 70 19.08 19.91 8.27
C THR A 70 19.38 18.98 7.08
N GLU A 71 19.23 19.48 5.86
CA GLU A 71 19.61 18.73 4.65
C GLU A 71 21.11 18.36 4.64
N GLU A 72 21.97 19.21 5.20
CA GLU A 72 23.41 18.95 5.34
C GLU A 72 23.68 17.87 6.40
N ASP A 73 22.97 17.92 7.54
CA ASP A 73 23.10 16.91 8.59
C ASP A 73 22.74 15.50 8.08
N MET A 74 21.76 15.40 7.18
CA MET A 74 21.35 14.12 6.59
C MET A 74 22.44 13.45 5.75
N GLN A 75 23.45 14.19 5.28
CA GLN A 75 24.61 13.63 4.58
C GLN A 75 25.53 12.85 5.53
N LEU A 76 25.44 13.09 6.85
CA LEU A 76 26.24 12.42 7.88
C LEU A 76 25.59 11.12 8.37
N TYR A 77 24.27 10.97 8.14
CA TYR A 77 23.52 9.81 8.61
C TYR A 77 24.02 8.45 8.10
N PRO A 78 24.50 8.27 6.85
CA PRO A 78 25.06 7.00 6.40
C PRO A 78 26.19 6.47 7.31
N ALA A 79 27.02 7.37 7.88
CA ALA A 79 28.05 7.00 8.86
C ALA A 79 27.44 6.63 10.23
N LEU A 80 26.36 7.30 10.63
CA LEU A 80 25.70 7.05 11.92
C LEU A 80 24.91 5.74 11.97
N ILE A 81 24.42 5.27 10.82
CA ILE A 81 23.69 4.00 10.71
C ILE A 81 24.54 2.86 10.17
N ASP A 82 25.83 3.09 9.94
CA ASP A 82 26.77 2.07 9.46
C ASP A 82 26.80 0.84 10.38
N MET A 83 27.09 -0.31 9.80
CA MET A 83 27.26 -1.54 10.56
C MET A 83 28.56 -1.48 11.37
N PRO A 84 28.56 -1.96 12.62
CA PRO A 84 29.81 -2.08 13.36
C PRO A 84 30.76 -3.06 12.64
N PRO A 85 32.08 -2.83 12.66
CA PRO A 85 33.05 -3.75 12.06
C PRO A 85 32.89 -5.17 12.62
N ALA A 86 33.10 -6.18 11.77
CA ALA A 86 32.96 -7.57 12.18
C ALA A 86 33.89 -7.89 13.37
N GLY A 87 33.32 -8.44 14.45
CA GLY A 87 34.05 -8.76 15.68
C GLY A 87 34.25 -7.57 16.64
N SER A 88 33.62 -6.42 16.40
CA SER A 88 33.65 -5.29 17.33
C SER A 88 33.09 -5.65 18.71
N PRO A 89 33.64 -5.12 19.81
CA PRO A 89 33.11 -5.35 21.15
C PRO A 89 31.72 -4.73 21.36
N ASP A 90 30.95 -5.25 22.31
CA ASP A 90 29.58 -4.79 22.65
C ASP A 90 29.49 -3.32 23.11
N ASN A 91 30.64 -2.69 23.40
CA ASN A 91 30.74 -1.29 23.78
C ASN A 91 31.16 -0.36 22.63
N HIS A 92 31.25 -0.88 21.39
CA HIS A 92 31.65 -0.08 20.24
C HIS A 92 30.70 1.09 20.00
N ALA A 93 31.26 2.28 19.74
CA ALA A 93 30.50 3.52 19.59
C ALA A 93 29.37 3.40 18.55
N GLN A 94 29.66 2.76 17.42
CA GLN A 94 28.70 2.50 16.35
C GLN A 94 27.42 1.80 16.82
N GLN A 95 27.50 0.82 17.73
CA GLN A 95 26.32 0.08 18.17
C GLN A 95 25.33 0.98 18.91
N LYS A 96 25.81 1.93 19.71
CA LYS A 96 24.97 2.88 20.44
C LYS A 96 24.33 3.91 19.52
N ILE A 97 25.12 4.45 18.58
CA ILE A 97 24.67 5.51 17.67
C ILE A 97 23.68 4.95 16.67
N GLN A 98 23.95 3.76 16.12
CA GLN A 98 23.08 3.12 15.13
C GLN A 98 21.67 2.94 15.69
N VAL A 99 21.51 2.53 16.96
CA VAL A 99 20.20 2.45 17.61
C VAL A 99 19.49 3.82 17.65
N CYS A 100 20.22 4.90 17.97
CA CYS A 100 19.64 6.24 18.06
C CYS A 100 19.25 6.79 16.68
N ALA A 101 20.18 6.74 15.74
CA ALA A 101 20.00 7.28 14.40
C ALA A 101 18.96 6.48 13.60
N MET A 102 18.97 5.14 13.71
CA MET A 102 17.97 4.29 13.05
C MET A 102 16.57 4.54 13.60
N ALA A 103 16.43 4.75 14.92
CA ALA A 103 15.15 5.12 15.52
C ALA A 103 14.63 6.48 15.01
N ALA A 104 15.51 7.48 14.89
CA ALA A 104 15.13 8.78 14.37
C ALA A 104 14.68 8.71 12.89
N ILE A 105 15.40 7.95 12.04
CA ILE A 105 14.99 7.69 10.65
C ILE A 105 13.63 7.00 10.60
N TYR A 106 13.47 5.90 11.33
CA TYR A 106 12.26 5.09 11.30
C TYR A 106 11.02 5.87 11.76
N LEU A 107 11.10 6.57 12.89
CA LEU A 107 9.95 7.24 13.49
C LEU A 107 9.52 8.48 12.71
N VAL A 108 10.49 9.28 12.24
CA VAL A 108 10.24 10.63 11.73
C VAL A 108 10.90 10.87 10.38
N HIS A 109 12.23 10.76 10.26
CA HIS A 109 12.94 11.36 9.12
C HIS A 109 12.63 10.70 7.78
N SER A 110 12.37 9.38 7.77
CA SER A 110 12.00 8.61 6.56
C SER A 110 10.70 9.07 5.90
N LYS A 111 9.88 9.87 6.59
CA LYS A 111 8.61 10.41 6.09
C LYS A 111 8.76 11.77 5.39
N SER A 112 9.99 12.30 5.27
CA SER A 112 10.26 13.60 4.66
C SER A 112 11.21 13.47 3.47
N TRP A 113 10.71 13.72 2.26
CA TRP A 113 11.53 13.69 1.05
C TRP A 113 12.69 14.71 1.11
N LYS A 114 12.45 15.87 1.73
CA LYS A 114 13.45 16.92 1.94
C LYS A 114 14.68 16.39 2.69
N LEU A 115 14.47 15.51 3.67
CA LEU A 115 15.55 14.89 4.45
C LEU A 115 16.10 13.63 3.77
N MET A 116 15.24 12.84 3.15
CA MET A 116 15.65 11.57 2.53
C MET A 116 16.46 11.76 1.26
N ARG A 117 16.23 12.81 0.48
CA ARG A 117 17.03 13.08 -0.72
C ARG A 117 18.55 13.20 -0.42
N PRO A 118 19.03 14.13 0.42
CA PRO A 118 20.46 14.24 0.72
C PRO A 118 21.02 13.00 1.42
N PHE A 119 20.22 12.31 2.24
CA PHE A 119 20.60 11.03 2.83
C PHE A 119 20.84 9.94 1.77
N ILE A 120 19.95 9.82 0.78
CA ILE A 120 20.07 8.87 -0.32
C ILE A 120 21.31 9.21 -1.16
N GLU A 121 21.47 10.49 -1.54
CA GLU A 121 22.60 10.98 -2.34
C GLU A 121 23.96 10.66 -1.67
N ALA A 122 24.01 10.76 -0.34
CA ALA A 122 25.17 10.41 0.49
C ALA A 122 25.38 8.88 0.69
N GLY A 123 24.55 8.02 0.10
CA GLY A 123 24.70 6.57 0.16
C GLY A 123 23.91 5.88 1.28
N GLY A 124 22.96 6.57 1.91
CA GLY A 124 22.17 6.05 3.02
C GLY A 124 21.36 4.80 2.71
N LEU A 125 20.88 4.64 1.48
CA LEU A 125 20.16 3.44 1.04
C LEU A 125 21.01 2.16 1.17
N ARG A 126 22.30 2.25 0.84
CA ARG A 126 23.22 1.11 0.93
C ARG A 126 23.38 0.66 2.38
N GLN A 127 23.40 1.62 3.31
CA GLN A 127 23.51 1.35 4.74
C GLN A 127 22.22 0.75 5.31
N LEU A 128 21.05 1.22 4.86
CA LEU A 128 19.78 0.57 5.20
C LEU A 128 19.70 -0.86 4.65
N ALA A 129 20.12 -1.08 3.40
CA ALA A 129 20.16 -2.41 2.79
C ALA A 129 21.13 -3.35 3.53
N ALA A 130 22.26 -2.85 4.03
CA ALA A 130 23.17 -3.61 4.88
C ALA A 130 22.54 -3.93 6.26
N ALA A 131 21.84 -2.97 6.86
CA ALA A 131 21.17 -3.13 8.15
C ALA A 131 20.03 -4.16 8.13
N LEU A 132 19.50 -4.54 6.96
CA LEU A 132 18.57 -5.67 6.83
C LEU A 132 19.17 -7.01 7.33
N ALA A 133 20.49 -7.17 7.27
CA ALA A 133 21.21 -8.33 7.77
C ALA A 133 21.62 -8.22 9.25
N HIS A 134 21.15 -7.19 9.96
CA HIS A 134 21.56 -6.94 11.34
C HIS A 134 21.10 -8.08 12.28
N PRO A 135 21.97 -8.57 13.20
CA PRO A 135 21.63 -9.68 14.10
C PRO A 135 20.49 -9.33 15.08
N ASN A 136 20.43 -8.07 15.51
CA ASN A 136 19.28 -7.52 16.22
C ASN A 136 18.10 -7.33 15.25
N ALA A 137 17.09 -8.20 15.36
CA ALA A 137 15.86 -8.15 14.57
C ALA A 137 15.12 -6.81 14.66
N TYR A 138 15.30 -6.08 15.76
CA TYR A 138 14.72 -4.76 15.94
C TYR A 138 15.29 -3.76 14.93
N LEU A 139 16.62 -3.66 14.84
CA LEU A 139 17.28 -2.75 13.90
C LEU A 139 17.02 -3.15 12.44
N ALA A 140 16.97 -4.46 12.16
CA ALA A 140 16.56 -4.95 10.85
C ALA A 140 15.11 -4.55 10.51
N SER A 141 14.19 -4.57 11.48
CA SER A 141 12.80 -4.16 11.28
C SER A 141 12.63 -2.66 11.05
N GLN A 142 13.46 -1.83 11.71
CA GLN A 142 13.49 -0.40 11.47
C GLN A 142 14.03 -0.10 10.08
N ALA A 143 15.14 -0.73 9.68
CA ALA A 143 15.70 -0.58 8.35
C ALA A 143 14.69 -1.00 7.26
N MET A 144 14.00 -2.12 7.45
CA MET A 144 12.95 -2.59 6.55
C MET A 144 11.81 -1.57 6.43
N SER A 145 11.31 -1.06 7.55
CA SER A 145 10.24 -0.05 7.57
C SER A 145 10.68 1.28 6.96
N SER A 146 11.91 1.72 7.22
CA SER A 146 12.47 2.93 6.62
C SER A 146 12.62 2.80 5.11
N LEU A 147 13.06 1.64 4.61
CA LEU A 147 13.07 1.36 3.17
C LEU A 147 11.65 1.42 2.61
N MET A 148 10.66 0.80 3.26
CA MET A 148 9.26 0.88 2.84
C MET A 148 8.76 2.32 2.70
N HIS A 149 9.03 3.19 3.70
CA HIS A 149 8.67 4.61 3.62
C HIS A 149 9.41 5.34 2.50
N ILE A 150 10.71 5.08 2.33
CA ILE A 150 11.53 5.73 1.30
C ILE A 150 11.06 5.35 -0.11
N THR A 151 10.60 4.11 -0.27
CA THR A 151 10.07 3.58 -1.53
C THR A 151 8.58 3.82 -1.72
N ASP A 152 7.93 4.56 -0.82
CA ASP A 152 6.51 4.88 -0.95
C ASP A 152 6.29 5.91 -2.08
N GLU A 153 5.75 5.42 -3.19
CA GLU A 153 5.40 6.18 -4.39
C GLU A 153 4.36 7.28 -4.13
N THR A 154 3.49 7.10 -3.13
CA THR A 154 2.33 7.95 -2.89
C THR A 154 2.63 9.07 -1.90
N LEU A 155 3.39 8.74 -0.85
CA LEU A 155 3.63 9.65 0.26
C LEU A 155 4.96 10.39 0.15
N LEU A 156 6.00 9.76 -0.41
CA LEU A 156 7.35 10.30 -0.36
C LEU A 156 7.88 10.74 -1.72
N PHE A 157 8.08 9.79 -2.64
CA PHE A 157 8.64 10.09 -3.96
C PHE A 157 8.19 9.08 -5.01
N PRO A 158 7.63 9.53 -6.15
CA PRO A 158 7.16 8.64 -7.20
C PRO A 158 8.36 8.10 -8.01
N TRP A 159 8.98 7.01 -7.56
CA TRP A 159 10.17 6.44 -8.19
C TRP A 159 9.91 5.93 -9.61
N HIS A 160 8.71 5.41 -9.89
CA HIS A 160 8.35 4.94 -11.23
C HIS A 160 7.99 6.10 -12.18
N GLU A 161 7.42 7.19 -11.67
CA GLU A 161 7.04 8.39 -12.45
C GLU A 161 7.56 9.66 -11.78
N PRO A 162 8.89 9.86 -11.76
CA PRO A 162 9.49 10.98 -11.07
C PRO A 162 9.07 12.30 -11.71
N PRO A 163 8.89 13.37 -10.91
CA PRO A 163 8.51 14.68 -11.44
C PRO A 163 9.57 15.19 -12.43
N LEU A 164 9.12 15.96 -13.42
CA LEU A 164 10.01 16.60 -14.38
C LEU A 164 11.01 17.49 -13.64
N ALA A 165 12.30 17.22 -13.86
CA ALA A 165 13.34 18.05 -13.28
C ALA A 165 13.28 19.47 -13.91
N PRO A 166 13.64 20.52 -13.16
CA PRO A 166 13.61 21.90 -13.65
C PRO A 166 14.45 22.14 -14.92
N ASP A 167 15.45 21.30 -15.14
CA ASP A 167 16.34 21.30 -16.30
C ASP A 167 15.77 20.56 -17.53
N GLY A 168 14.57 19.98 -17.42
CA GLY A 168 13.95 19.15 -18.46
C GLY A 168 14.65 17.81 -18.68
N GLY A 169 15.62 17.45 -17.82
CA GLY A 169 16.31 16.18 -17.83
C GLY A 169 15.42 15.04 -17.33
N GLY A 170 15.60 13.85 -17.91
CA GLY A 170 15.00 12.64 -17.37
C GLY A 170 15.59 12.29 -16.00
N PRO A 171 14.98 11.36 -15.24
CA PRO A 171 15.39 11.06 -13.86
C PRO A 171 16.82 10.58 -13.68
N ARG A 172 17.45 10.11 -14.77
CA ARG A 172 18.84 9.64 -14.80
C ARG A 172 19.87 10.70 -15.24
N LEU A 173 19.42 11.87 -15.70
CA LEU A 173 20.29 12.91 -16.27
C LEU A 173 20.07 14.30 -15.65
N GLY A 174 18.99 14.49 -14.90
CA GLY A 174 18.67 15.75 -14.22
C GLY A 174 18.91 15.71 -12.71
N THR A 175 18.16 16.50 -11.96
CA THR A 175 18.31 16.68 -10.51
C THR A 175 18.25 15.40 -9.66
N TYR A 176 17.64 14.34 -10.19
CA TYR A 176 17.48 13.05 -9.50
C TYR A 176 18.50 11.98 -9.92
N ALA A 177 19.44 12.31 -10.82
CA ALA A 177 20.37 11.34 -11.39
C ALA A 177 21.14 10.57 -10.31
N LEU A 178 21.67 11.29 -9.31
CA LEU A 178 22.41 10.69 -8.22
C LEU A 178 21.53 9.79 -7.34
N VAL A 179 20.31 10.21 -7.04
CA VAL A 179 19.33 9.39 -6.29
C VAL A 179 19.04 8.07 -7.01
N PHE A 180 18.83 8.13 -8.33
CA PHE A 180 18.56 6.94 -9.16
C PHE A 180 19.79 6.03 -9.27
N GLN A 181 20.99 6.62 -9.36
CA GLN A 181 22.23 5.87 -9.34
C GLN A 181 22.40 5.12 -8.01
N ARG A 182 22.19 5.79 -6.87
CA ARG A 182 22.30 5.19 -5.53
C ARG A 182 21.32 4.05 -5.31
N MET A 183 20.12 4.15 -5.86
CA MET A 183 19.13 3.08 -5.84
C MET A 183 19.54 1.89 -6.73
N PHE A 184 20.16 2.14 -7.88
CA PHE A 184 20.66 1.09 -8.78
C PHE A 184 21.83 0.32 -8.19
N GLU A 185 22.75 1.02 -7.51
CA GLU A 185 23.90 0.46 -6.80
C GLU A 185 23.52 -0.53 -5.68
N LEU A 186 22.24 -0.60 -5.28
CA LEU A 186 21.77 -1.53 -4.26
C LEU A 186 21.71 -2.99 -4.72
N THR A 187 21.82 -3.27 -6.02
CA THR A 187 21.55 -4.60 -6.60
C THR A 187 22.26 -5.73 -5.85
N ASP A 188 23.53 -5.52 -5.49
CA ASP A 188 24.38 -6.56 -4.90
C ASP A 188 24.09 -6.81 -3.40
N VAL A 189 23.69 -5.76 -2.67
CA VAL A 189 23.53 -5.81 -1.20
C VAL A 189 22.08 -6.03 -0.81
N LEU A 190 21.14 -5.41 -1.52
CA LEU A 190 19.73 -5.41 -1.17
C LEU A 190 19.10 -6.79 -1.35
N LEU A 191 19.22 -7.41 -2.52
CA LEU A 191 18.51 -8.65 -2.82
C LEU A 191 18.87 -9.80 -1.88
N PRO A 192 20.15 -10.12 -1.60
CA PRO A 192 20.49 -11.19 -0.67
C PRO A 192 19.96 -10.92 0.75
N ASN A 193 20.12 -9.70 1.25
CA ASN A 193 19.70 -9.34 2.60
C ASN A 193 18.17 -9.29 2.74
N LEU A 194 17.47 -8.89 1.69
CA LEU A 194 16.01 -8.83 1.65
C LEU A 194 15.41 -10.24 1.61
N LEU A 195 15.89 -11.09 0.72
CA LEU A 195 15.37 -12.44 0.53
C LEU A 195 15.70 -13.37 1.72
N ALA A 196 16.74 -13.08 2.49
CA ALA A 196 17.04 -13.78 3.74
C ALA A 196 15.93 -13.68 4.80
N HIS A 197 14.99 -12.72 4.66
CA HIS A 197 13.81 -12.61 5.53
C HIS A 197 12.69 -13.58 5.18
N TYR A 198 12.74 -14.27 4.02
CA TYR A 198 11.86 -15.41 3.76
C TYR A 198 12.32 -16.64 4.56
N ARG A 199 11.91 -16.68 5.84
CA ARG A 199 12.33 -17.72 6.80
C ARG A 199 11.22 -18.04 7.81
N HIS A 200 11.27 -19.25 8.35
CA HIS A 200 10.36 -19.73 9.39
C HIS A 200 11.15 -20.20 10.62
N PRO A 201 10.90 -19.64 11.83
CA PRO A 201 9.99 -18.53 12.13
C PRO A 201 10.50 -17.18 11.58
N PRO A 202 9.60 -16.21 11.33
CA PRO A 202 9.95 -14.90 10.79
C PRO A 202 10.89 -14.13 11.73
N ALA A 203 11.74 -13.24 11.18
CA ALA A 203 12.70 -12.47 11.97
C ALA A 203 12.03 -11.50 12.94
N PHE A 204 11.00 -10.85 12.45
CA PHE A 204 10.07 -10.00 13.16
C PHE A 204 8.71 -10.12 12.46
N PRO A 205 7.60 -9.73 13.10
CA PRO A 205 6.29 -9.92 12.49
C PRO A 205 6.20 -9.10 11.20
N GLY A 206 5.55 -9.64 10.16
CA GLY A 206 5.44 -9.00 8.84
C GLY A 206 6.71 -8.97 7.98
N SER A 207 7.87 -9.42 8.49
CA SER A 207 9.16 -9.38 7.77
C SER A 207 9.13 -10.01 6.37
N THR A 208 8.47 -11.16 6.21
CA THR A 208 8.31 -11.85 4.93
C THR A 208 7.54 -11.00 3.93
N ASN A 209 6.39 -10.47 4.33
CA ASN A 209 5.53 -9.62 3.50
C ASN A 209 6.27 -8.36 3.02
N MET A 210 6.88 -7.64 3.97
CA MET A 210 7.62 -6.42 3.68
C MET A 210 8.78 -6.68 2.72
N ALA A 211 9.50 -7.79 2.92
CA ALA A 211 10.58 -8.20 2.02
C ALA A 211 10.08 -8.46 0.60
N LEU A 212 8.96 -9.16 0.46
CA LEU A 212 8.36 -9.45 -0.85
C LEU A 212 7.86 -8.17 -1.55
N ARG A 213 7.27 -7.22 -0.80
CA ARG A 213 6.82 -5.93 -1.33
C ARG A 213 7.98 -5.05 -1.80
N LEU A 214 9.05 -4.93 -1.01
CA LEU A 214 10.26 -4.21 -1.43
C LEU A 214 10.92 -4.89 -2.63
N PHE A 215 10.92 -6.23 -2.69
CA PHE A 215 11.43 -6.96 -3.82
C PHE A 215 10.62 -6.63 -5.08
N ALA A 216 9.28 -6.70 -5.00
CA ALA A 216 8.37 -6.35 -6.09
C ALA A 216 8.60 -4.93 -6.61
N PHE A 217 8.69 -3.96 -5.70
CA PHE A 217 9.01 -2.58 -6.02
C PHE A 217 10.36 -2.47 -6.73
N TYR A 218 11.41 -3.09 -6.18
CA TYR A 218 12.77 -3.00 -6.71
C TYR A 218 12.87 -3.56 -8.14
N VAL A 219 12.32 -4.75 -8.38
CA VAL A 219 12.36 -5.38 -9.70
C VAL A 219 11.48 -4.66 -10.71
N SER A 220 10.33 -4.09 -10.30
CA SER A 220 9.51 -3.28 -11.21
C SER A 220 10.21 -1.96 -11.58
N TRP A 221 10.85 -1.32 -10.60
CA TRP A 221 11.61 -0.09 -10.81
C TRP A 221 12.80 -0.31 -11.76
N LEU A 222 13.56 -1.39 -11.54
CA LEU A 222 14.65 -1.80 -12.43
C LEU A 222 14.13 -2.08 -13.85
N ARG A 223 13.05 -2.85 -13.96
CA ARG A 223 12.40 -3.15 -15.25
C ARG A 223 12.02 -1.87 -15.98
N LYS A 224 11.38 -0.90 -15.31
CA LYS A 224 10.92 0.34 -15.94
C LYS A 224 12.06 1.24 -16.42
N HIS A 225 13.10 1.42 -15.61
CA HIS A 225 14.13 2.44 -15.88
C HIS A 225 15.39 1.90 -16.55
N TYR A 226 15.68 0.60 -16.41
CA TYR A 226 16.94 0.00 -16.87
C TYR A 226 16.77 -1.08 -17.94
N THR A 227 15.54 -1.33 -18.42
CA THR A 227 15.30 -2.22 -19.58
C THR A 227 14.67 -1.44 -20.74
N ARG A 228 15.03 -1.79 -21.98
CA ARG A 228 14.52 -1.12 -23.19
C ARG A 228 13.16 -1.64 -23.62
N ASP A 229 12.94 -2.96 -23.49
CA ASP A 229 11.73 -3.64 -23.95
C ASP A 229 10.77 -3.99 -22.80
N GLY A 230 11.02 -3.46 -21.59
CA GLY A 230 10.28 -3.86 -20.39
C GLY A 230 10.56 -5.30 -19.95
N GLN A 231 11.58 -5.95 -20.52
CA GLN A 231 11.94 -7.33 -20.21
C GLN A 231 13.10 -7.36 -19.21
N LEU A 232 12.83 -7.92 -18.03
CA LEU A 232 13.82 -8.22 -16.99
C LEU A 232 13.75 -9.72 -16.72
N SER A 233 14.86 -10.43 -16.86
CA SER A 233 14.92 -11.86 -16.60
C SER A 233 15.50 -12.11 -15.21
N LEU A 234 14.77 -12.88 -14.39
CA LEU A 234 15.26 -13.32 -13.09
C LEU A 234 16.06 -14.63 -13.24
N SER A 235 16.97 -14.88 -12.29
CA SER A 235 17.69 -16.16 -12.24
C SER A 235 16.75 -17.32 -11.93
N ALA A 236 17.14 -18.54 -12.32
CA ALA A 236 16.34 -19.74 -12.06
C ALA A 236 16.15 -19.97 -10.55
N SER A 237 17.13 -19.62 -9.72
CA SER A 237 17.06 -19.73 -8.26
C SER A 237 16.02 -18.77 -7.66
N LEU A 238 15.94 -17.53 -8.16
CA LEU A 238 14.94 -16.56 -7.73
C LEU A 238 13.52 -16.96 -8.16
N LEU A 239 13.35 -17.45 -9.38
CA LEU A 239 12.06 -17.96 -9.85
C LEU A 239 11.60 -19.18 -9.01
N ALA A 240 12.51 -20.11 -8.72
CA ALA A 240 12.20 -21.24 -7.84
C ALA A 240 11.83 -20.78 -6.41
N LEU A 241 12.50 -19.74 -5.90
CA LEU A 241 12.18 -19.15 -4.60
C LEU A 241 10.77 -18.56 -4.58
N LEU A 242 10.40 -17.75 -5.59
CA LEU A 242 9.05 -17.16 -5.70
C LEU A 242 7.97 -18.24 -5.86
N GLN A 243 8.24 -19.29 -6.62
CA GLN A 243 7.32 -20.43 -6.75
C GLN A 243 7.10 -21.14 -5.42
N LYS A 244 8.18 -21.39 -4.66
CA LYS A 244 8.10 -21.97 -3.31
C LYS A 244 7.32 -21.05 -2.37
N TRP A 245 7.60 -19.75 -2.40
CA TRP A 245 6.93 -18.76 -1.57
C TRP A 245 5.42 -18.68 -1.88
N GLY A 246 5.05 -18.75 -3.16
CA GLY A 246 3.66 -18.80 -3.61
C GLY A 246 2.93 -20.12 -3.33
N ALA A 247 3.62 -21.16 -2.89
CA ALA A 247 3.03 -22.43 -2.46
C ALA A 247 3.03 -22.61 -0.94
N ASP A 248 3.58 -21.65 -0.20
CA ASP A 248 3.74 -21.74 1.24
C ASP A 248 2.40 -21.47 1.95
N GLU A 249 1.90 -22.46 2.68
CA GLU A 249 0.65 -22.34 3.45
C GLU A 249 0.84 -21.64 4.80
N GLN A 250 2.10 -21.44 5.23
CA GLN A 250 2.41 -20.78 6.50
C GLN A 250 2.39 -19.26 6.40
N VAL A 251 2.49 -18.71 5.19
CA VAL A 251 2.41 -17.26 4.94
C VAL A 251 0.97 -16.83 4.66
N SER A 252 0.70 -15.52 4.79
CA SER A 252 -0.64 -14.98 4.53
C SER A 252 -1.09 -15.20 3.08
N GLU A 253 -2.40 -15.21 2.86
CA GLU A 253 -2.96 -15.38 1.51
C GLU A 253 -2.55 -14.25 0.56
N GLU A 254 -2.48 -13.01 1.06
CA GLU A 254 -1.98 -11.86 0.29
C GLU A 254 -0.52 -12.01 -0.13
N GLU A 255 0.36 -12.50 0.75
CA GLU A 255 1.76 -12.76 0.43
C GLU A 255 1.90 -13.84 -0.64
N ARG A 256 1.13 -14.91 -0.47
CA ARG A 256 1.14 -16.04 -1.39
C ARG A 256 0.70 -15.61 -2.79
N GLU A 257 -0.35 -14.79 -2.87
CA GLU A 257 -0.86 -14.29 -4.14
C GLU A 257 0.14 -13.35 -4.81
N LEU A 258 0.76 -12.44 -4.05
CA LEU A 258 1.82 -11.56 -4.58
C LEU A 258 3.01 -12.36 -5.12
N ALA A 259 3.46 -13.41 -4.40
CA ALA A 259 4.56 -14.25 -4.85
C ALA A 259 4.23 -15.03 -6.13
N LYS A 260 3.00 -15.55 -6.25
CA LYS A 260 2.52 -16.20 -7.48
C LYS A 260 2.49 -15.23 -8.65
N GLN A 261 1.98 -14.02 -8.44
CA GLN A 261 1.93 -12.98 -9.47
C GLN A 261 3.34 -12.63 -9.97
N LEU A 262 4.27 -12.36 -9.07
CA LEU A 262 5.67 -12.09 -9.43
C LEU A 262 6.29 -13.27 -10.20
N TYR A 263 6.06 -14.51 -9.75
CA TYR A 263 6.54 -15.68 -10.48
C TYR A 263 5.95 -15.75 -11.90
N MET A 264 4.64 -15.52 -12.05
CA MET A 264 3.96 -15.56 -13.36
C MET A 264 4.41 -14.44 -14.30
N ASP A 265 4.77 -13.28 -13.76
CA ASP A 265 5.24 -12.15 -14.55
C ASP A 265 6.67 -12.36 -15.06
N PHE A 266 7.57 -12.83 -14.18
CA PHE A 266 8.99 -12.98 -14.53
C PHE A 266 9.33 -14.33 -15.17
N SER A 267 8.46 -15.34 -15.10
CA SER A 267 8.65 -16.63 -15.78
C SER A 267 8.32 -16.62 -17.28
N ARG A 268 7.69 -15.55 -17.79
CA ARG A 268 7.40 -15.37 -19.22
C ARG A 268 8.67 -15.13 -20.05
N CYS A 269 9.75 -14.67 -19.41
CA CYS A 269 11.06 -14.52 -20.03
C CYS A 269 11.91 -15.78 -19.77
N PRO A 270 12.70 -16.27 -20.73
CA PRO A 270 13.60 -17.40 -20.49
C PRO A 270 14.56 -17.04 -19.34
N PRO A 271 14.84 -17.97 -18.40
CA PRO A 271 15.80 -17.73 -17.32
C PRO A 271 17.13 -17.28 -17.91
N ALA A 272 17.79 -16.32 -17.26
CA ALA A 272 19.01 -15.66 -17.77
C ALA A 272 20.13 -16.65 -18.17
N GLU A 273 20.14 -17.86 -17.61
CA GLU A 273 21.09 -18.94 -17.88
C GLU A 273 20.86 -19.70 -19.21
N LYS A 274 19.76 -19.44 -19.94
CA LYS A 274 19.37 -20.16 -21.18
C LYS A 274 19.40 -19.31 -22.46
N LEU A 275 20.24 -18.27 -22.52
CA LEU A 275 20.56 -17.66 -23.82
C LEU A 275 21.66 -18.48 -24.52
N PRO A 276 21.42 -19.01 -25.73
CA PRO A 276 22.46 -19.71 -26.48
C PRO A 276 23.57 -18.72 -26.85
N ALA A 277 24.81 -19.04 -26.47
CA ALA A 277 25.98 -18.38 -27.03
C ALA A 277 25.89 -18.45 -28.57
N PRO A 278 26.04 -17.33 -29.30
CA PRO A 278 25.98 -17.36 -30.76
C PRO A 278 27.20 -18.13 -31.29
N ASN A 279 26.98 -19.39 -31.66
CA ASN A 279 27.92 -20.17 -32.45
C ASN A 279 28.05 -19.55 -33.85
N GLY A 280 29.19 -18.91 -34.11
CA GLY A 280 29.55 -18.45 -35.43
C GLY A 280 30.87 -17.71 -35.43
N ASN A 281 31.93 -18.38 -35.88
CA ASN A 281 33.25 -17.80 -36.14
C ASN A 281 33.14 -16.51 -36.96
N VAL A 282 33.23 -15.36 -36.30
CA VAL A 282 33.54 -14.06 -36.93
C VAL A 282 34.52 -13.34 -36.03
N THR A 283 35.69 -13.05 -36.59
CA THR A 283 36.80 -12.28 -36.00
C THR A 283 36.36 -10.91 -35.47
N PRO A 284 37.03 -10.37 -34.44
CA PRO A 284 36.47 -9.34 -33.58
C PRO A 284 36.58 -7.96 -34.21
N LYS A 285 35.42 -7.39 -34.59
CA LYS A 285 35.29 -5.95 -34.69
C LYS A 285 33.85 -5.54 -34.39
N ALA A 286 33.71 -4.77 -33.31
CA ALA A 286 32.56 -3.98 -32.90
C ALA A 286 31.22 -4.73 -32.74
N ARG A 287 30.87 -5.03 -31.47
CA ARG A 287 29.50 -5.01 -30.93
C ARG A 287 29.57 -5.23 -29.42
N SER A 288 29.25 -4.20 -28.65
CA SER A 288 29.08 -4.21 -27.19
C SER A 288 27.65 -3.80 -26.90
N ASP A 289 26.74 -4.77 -26.83
CA ASP A 289 25.41 -4.61 -26.24
C ASP A 289 25.41 -5.41 -24.93
N SER A 290 25.47 -4.69 -23.81
CA SER A 290 25.53 -5.23 -22.45
C SER A 290 24.17 -5.77 -22.01
N LEU A 291 24.04 -7.10 -22.00
CA LEU A 291 23.00 -7.85 -21.31
C LEU A 291 23.35 -7.91 -19.81
N HIS A 292 22.68 -7.13 -18.96
CA HIS A 292 22.95 -7.13 -17.51
C HIS A 292 22.34 -8.37 -16.84
N LEU A 293 23.22 -9.30 -16.47
CA LEU A 293 22.94 -10.56 -15.78
C LEU A 293 22.79 -10.31 -14.27
N LEU A 294 21.60 -10.52 -13.70
CA LEU A 294 21.41 -10.50 -12.25
C LEU A 294 21.76 -11.89 -11.67
N GLY A 295 23.03 -12.09 -11.31
CA GLY A 295 23.46 -13.27 -10.55
C GLY A 295 24.93 -13.64 -10.77
N GLY A 296 25.77 -13.34 -9.79
CA GLY A 296 27.13 -13.87 -9.73
C GLY A 296 27.84 -13.50 -8.44
N LEU A 297 27.97 -14.47 -7.52
CA LEU A 297 28.94 -14.37 -6.43
C LEU A 297 30.36 -14.61 -6.99
N SER A 298 31.27 -13.71 -6.63
CA SER A 298 32.74 -13.82 -6.52
C SER A 298 33.67 -13.40 -7.69
N THR A 299 34.67 -12.63 -7.24
CA THR A 299 36.03 -12.27 -7.72
C THR A 299 36.24 -11.19 -8.79
N ASP A 300 36.76 -10.06 -8.30
CA ASP A 300 37.82 -9.18 -8.81
C ASP A 300 37.88 -8.90 -10.32
N GLU A 301 37.41 -7.71 -10.71
CA GLU A 301 38.18 -6.65 -11.41
C GLU A 301 37.24 -5.48 -11.76
N GLU A 302 37.62 -4.26 -11.39
CA GLU A 302 36.94 -3.03 -11.84
C GLU A 302 37.12 -2.82 -13.35
N PRO A 303 36.12 -2.26 -14.05
CA PRO A 303 36.49 -1.34 -15.11
C PRO A 303 35.68 -0.05 -15.22
N GLU A 304 36.40 0.90 -15.80
CA GLU A 304 36.19 2.34 -15.90
C GLU A 304 35.01 2.76 -16.79
N THR A 305 34.48 3.93 -16.44
CA THR A 305 33.45 4.68 -17.16
C THR A 305 34.01 5.35 -18.42
N SER A 306 33.24 5.34 -19.52
CA SER A 306 33.41 6.33 -20.59
C SER A 306 32.06 6.76 -21.17
N VAL A 307 31.90 8.08 -21.29
CA VAL A 307 30.70 8.82 -21.68
C VAL A 307 30.78 9.18 -23.15
N VAL A 308 29.78 8.83 -23.97
CA VAL A 308 29.44 9.53 -25.23
C VAL A 308 27.93 9.31 -25.52
N LEU A 309 27.03 10.27 -25.25
CA LEU A 309 26.56 11.37 -26.12
C LEU A 309 26.23 10.95 -27.57
N GLU A 310 24.98 10.57 -27.85
CA GLU A 310 24.07 11.45 -28.61
C GLU A 310 22.66 10.87 -28.77
N ARG A 311 21.71 11.81 -28.67
CA ARG A 311 20.29 11.70 -29.00
C ARG A 311 20.15 11.49 -30.51
N THR A 312 19.22 10.65 -30.94
CA THR A 312 17.91 11.07 -31.48
C THR A 312 17.15 9.85 -32.01
N ASP A 313 15.82 9.94 -31.89
CA ASP A 313 14.82 9.16 -32.62
C ASP A 313 14.63 7.70 -32.19
N ILE A 314 13.58 7.48 -31.38
CA ILE A 314 12.38 6.69 -31.71
C ILE A 314 11.52 6.66 -30.44
N ASN A 315 10.72 7.70 -30.26
CA ASN A 315 9.60 7.69 -29.33
C ASN A 315 8.34 7.49 -30.18
N ARG A 316 7.72 6.30 -30.09
CA ARG A 316 6.26 6.08 -30.14
C ARG A 316 5.96 4.58 -30.12
N GLY A 317 5.79 4.04 -28.91
CA GLY A 317 4.95 2.88 -28.62
C GLY A 317 4.06 3.25 -27.42
N PRO A 318 2.76 2.88 -27.40
CA PRO A 318 1.87 3.28 -26.31
C PRO A 318 2.20 2.50 -25.03
N SER A 319 2.42 3.22 -23.92
CA SER A 319 2.37 2.63 -22.58
C SER A 319 0.94 2.20 -22.27
N ALA A 320 0.76 1.05 -21.62
CA ALA A 320 -0.54 0.55 -21.12
C ALA A 320 -1.29 1.61 -20.26
N ASP A 321 -0.57 2.57 -19.68
CA ASP A 321 -1.10 3.69 -18.89
C ASP A 321 -2.09 4.59 -19.65
N ASN A 322 -1.93 4.66 -20.98
CA ASN A 322 -2.81 5.40 -21.87
C ASN A 322 -3.96 4.54 -22.41
N GLU A 323 -3.90 3.22 -22.31
CA GLU A 323 -4.84 2.34 -23.00
C GLU A 323 -6.24 2.41 -22.37
N ALA A 324 -6.36 2.23 -21.05
CA ALA A 324 -7.65 2.32 -20.35
C ALA A 324 -8.31 3.71 -20.49
N GLU A 325 -7.51 4.78 -20.46
CA GLU A 325 -8.03 6.15 -20.65
C GLU A 325 -8.40 6.45 -22.09
N GLN A 326 -7.62 5.94 -23.06
CA GLN A 326 -7.98 6.05 -24.47
C GLN A 326 -9.28 5.29 -24.74
N LEU A 327 -9.44 4.09 -24.20
CA LEU A 327 -10.68 3.31 -24.30
C LEU A 327 -11.85 4.04 -23.64
N LYS A 328 -11.65 4.61 -22.44
CA LYS A 328 -12.66 5.46 -21.79
C LYS A 328 -13.02 6.68 -22.64
N GLU A 329 -12.04 7.37 -23.24
CA GLU A 329 -12.32 8.55 -24.06
C GLU A 329 -13.03 8.19 -25.37
N GLN A 330 -12.63 7.10 -26.02
CA GLN A 330 -13.34 6.53 -27.17
C GLN A 330 -14.77 6.12 -26.78
N GLY A 331 -14.96 5.57 -25.58
CA GLY A 331 -16.27 5.27 -25.02
C GLY A 331 -17.12 6.52 -24.81
N ASN A 332 -16.52 7.61 -24.32
CA ASN A 332 -17.19 8.91 -24.21
C ASN A 332 -17.62 9.45 -25.59
N ASP A 333 -16.77 9.31 -26.61
CA ASP A 333 -17.08 9.69 -27.99
C ASP A 333 -18.23 8.86 -28.58
N ALA A 334 -18.24 7.54 -28.35
CA ALA A 334 -19.34 6.65 -28.75
C ALA A 334 -20.64 7.01 -28.03
N TYR A 335 -20.58 7.25 -26.72
CA TYR A 335 -21.73 7.69 -25.92
C TYR A 335 -22.32 9.00 -26.43
N ARG A 336 -21.47 10.00 -26.75
CA ARG A 336 -21.90 11.29 -27.32
C ARG A 336 -22.55 11.15 -28.70
N ARG A 337 -22.17 10.14 -29.49
CA ARG A 337 -22.79 9.81 -30.78
C ARG A 337 -24.11 9.02 -30.65
N GLY A 338 -24.48 8.60 -29.44
CA GLY A 338 -25.66 7.76 -29.20
C GLY A 338 -25.46 6.29 -29.57
N ASP A 339 -24.21 5.86 -29.78
CA ASP A 339 -23.86 4.45 -29.98
C ASP A 339 -23.49 3.82 -28.63
N TYR A 340 -24.52 3.40 -27.91
CA TYR A 340 -24.37 2.93 -26.54
C TYR A 340 -23.77 1.52 -26.45
N SER A 341 -23.99 0.66 -27.43
CA SER A 341 -23.41 -0.69 -27.45
C SER A 341 -21.89 -0.62 -27.60
N THR A 342 -21.39 0.22 -28.52
CA THR A 342 -19.95 0.48 -28.64
C THR A 342 -19.38 1.14 -27.39
N ALA A 343 -20.12 2.07 -26.76
CA ALA A 343 -19.69 2.70 -25.52
C ALA A 343 -19.55 1.69 -24.36
N ILE A 344 -20.52 0.78 -24.21
CA ILE A 344 -20.49 -0.30 -23.20
C ILE A 344 -19.28 -1.22 -23.43
N HIS A 345 -19.03 -1.59 -24.69
CA HIS A 345 -17.87 -2.39 -25.05
C HIS A 345 -16.55 -1.71 -24.67
N LEU A 346 -16.40 -0.42 -25.02
CA LEU A 346 -15.16 0.33 -24.75
C LEU A 346 -14.94 0.58 -23.25
N TYR A 347 -15.98 0.86 -22.47
CA TYR A 347 -15.84 0.96 -21.01
C TYR A 347 -15.55 -0.40 -20.35
N SER A 348 -16.09 -1.49 -20.89
CA SER A 348 -15.79 -2.85 -20.40
C SER A 348 -14.35 -3.22 -20.72
N ALA A 349 -13.89 -2.97 -21.94
CA ALA A 349 -12.49 -3.12 -22.32
C ALA A 349 -11.57 -2.28 -21.41
N ALA A 350 -11.93 -1.03 -21.07
CA ALA A 350 -11.17 -0.21 -20.14
C ALA A 350 -11.10 -0.80 -18.71
N LEU A 351 -12.14 -1.51 -18.27
CA LEU A 351 -12.14 -2.23 -16.99
C LEU A 351 -11.29 -3.51 -17.03
N ASP A 352 -11.18 -4.13 -18.20
CA ASP A 352 -10.40 -5.34 -18.44
C ASP A 352 -8.91 -5.05 -18.70
N VAL A 353 -8.55 -3.79 -19.01
CA VAL A 353 -7.14 -3.37 -19.07
C VAL A 353 -6.50 -3.65 -17.72
N LEU A 354 -5.40 -4.40 -17.76
CA LEU A 354 -4.64 -4.76 -16.57
C LEU A 354 -4.16 -3.49 -15.86
N VAL A 355 -4.41 -3.42 -14.57
CA VAL A 355 -3.88 -2.33 -13.73
C VAL A 355 -2.40 -2.59 -13.52
N PRO A 356 -1.51 -1.67 -13.93
CA PRO A 356 -0.11 -1.74 -13.57
C PRO A 356 0.03 -1.77 -12.05
N THR A 357 0.97 -2.55 -11.52
CA THR A 357 1.15 -2.75 -10.08
C THR A 357 1.31 -1.41 -9.33
N GLU A 358 1.85 -0.40 -10.02
CA GLU A 358 2.06 0.98 -9.58
C GLU A 358 0.75 1.72 -9.22
N ARG A 359 -0.42 1.28 -9.73
CA ARG A 359 -1.72 1.94 -9.47
C ARG A 359 -2.72 1.10 -8.71
N LEU A 360 -2.40 -0.13 -8.28
CA LEU A 360 -3.37 -1.01 -7.61
C LEU A 360 -4.09 -0.36 -6.40
N LEU A 361 -3.40 0.50 -5.66
CA LEU A 361 -3.95 1.21 -4.49
C LEU A 361 -4.60 2.57 -4.82
N THR A 362 -4.36 3.11 -6.02
CA THR A 362 -4.85 4.43 -6.48
C THR A 362 -5.82 4.34 -7.65
N GLU A 363 -6.04 3.15 -8.21
CA GLU A 363 -6.89 2.91 -9.38
C GLU A 363 -8.38 2.86 -9.02
N GLY A 364 -8.71 2.64 -7.74
CA GLY A 364 -10.09 2.57 -7.24
C GLY A 364 -10.96 3.74 -7.74
N PRO A 365 -10.60 5.01 -7.49
CA PRO A 365 -11.32 6.17 -8.01
C PRO A 365 -11.46 6.21 -9.54
N ARG A 366 -10.47 5.74 -10.29
CA ARG A 366 -10.45 5.78 -11.75
C ARG A 366 -11.38 4.71 -12.35
N ARG A 367 -11.32 3.49 -11.82
CA ARG A 367 -12.26 2.41 -12.14
C ARG A 367 -13.68 2.72 -11.71
N ALA A 368 -13.87 3.45 -10.60
CA ALA A 368 -15.19 3.95 -10.21
C ALA A 368 -15.81 4.85 -11.30
N VAL A 369 -15.01 5.67 -11.99
CA VAL A 369 -15.47 6.48 -13.13
C VAL A 369 -15.89 5.60 -14.30
N TYR A 370 -15.14 4.54 -14.63
CA TYR A 370 -15.48 3.64 -15.75
C TYR A 370 -16.80 2.90 -15.50
N HIS A 371 -16.98 2.34 -14.30
CA HIS A 371 -18.26 1.76 -13.86
C HIS A 371 -19.40 2.78 -13.92
N SER A 372 -19.18 4.00 -13.40
CA SER A 372 -20.21 5.05 -13.39
C SER A 372 -20.59 5.52 -14.82
N ASN A 373 -19.64 5.53 -15.75
CA ASN A 373 -19.88 5.87 -17.16
C ASN A 373 -20.58 4.74 -17.93
N ARG A 374 -20.22 3.48 -17.64
CA ARG A 374 -20.90 2.31 -18.21
C ARG A 374 -22.35 2.21 -17.71
N ALA A 375 -22.61 2.50 -16.44
CA ALA A 375 -23.97 2.64 -15.91
C ALA A 375 -24.79 3.68 -16.69
N ALA A 376 -24.20 4.84 -16.99
CA ALA A 376 -24.87 5.87 -17.80
C ALA A 376 -25.18 5.36 -19.22
N ALA A 377 -24.27 4.59 -19.84
CA ALA A 377 -24.49 3.98 -21.15
C ALA A 377 -25.65 2.98 -21.15
N TYR A 378 -25.75 2.10 -20.13
CA TYR A 378 -26.89 1.19 -19.98
C TYR A 378 -28.22 1.94 -19.83
N MET A 379 -28.26 2.98 -19.00
CA MET A 379 -29.46 3.81 -18.81
C MET A 379 -29.88 4.53 -20.09
N ALA A 380 -28.91 5.09 -20.84
CA ALA A 380 -29.17 5.81 -22.07
C ALA A 380 -29.63 4.85 -23.18
N ARG A 381 -29.08 3.63 -23.25
CA ARG A 381 -29.54 2.60 -24.18
C ARG A 381 -30.97 2.17 -23.89
N ALA A 382 -31.32 1.96 -22.62
CA ALA A 382 -32.69 1.66 -22.19
C ALA A 382 -33.67 2.78 -22.59
N ALA A 383 -33.28 4.03 -22.37
CA ALA A 383 -34.10 5.20 -22.70
C ALA A 383 -34.20 5.49 -24.21
N SER A 384 -33.29 4.96 -25.03
CA SER A 384 -33.25 5.21 -26.47
C SER A 384 -34.39 4.54 -27.26
N GLY A 385 -35.00 3.49 -26.69
CA GLY A 385 -36.06 2.73 -27.34
C GLY A 385 -35.62 1.93 -28.57
N ARG A 386 -34.31 1.81 -28.84
CA ARG A 386 -33.74 1.13 -30.02
C ARG A 386 -33.29 -0.31 -29.72
N LEU A 387 -34.01 -1.02 -28.87
CA LEU A 387 -33.67 -2.39 -28.46
C LEU A 387 -34.38 -3.39 -29.38
N GLN A 388 -33.63 -4.28 -30.04
CA GLN A 388 -34.17 -5.30 -30.94
C GLN A 388 -33.93 -6.71 -30.39
N GLU A 389 -34.92 -7.58 -30.55
CA GLU A 389 -34.83 -8.98 -30.15
C GLU A 389 -33.66 -9.67 -30.87
N GLY A 390 -32.84 -10.40 -30.11
CA GLY A 390 -31.58 -10.96 -30.59
C GLY A 390 -30.36 -10.05 -30.44
N ASP A 391 -30.51 -8.80 -30.00
CA ASP A 391 -29.38 -7.98 -29.61
C ASP A 391 -28.72 -8.55 -28.34
N ALA A 392 -27.44 -8.86 -28.42
CA ALA A 392 -26.63 -9.32 -27.31
C ALA A 392 -25.31 -8.55 -27.26
N ASP A 393 -24.88 -8.22 -26.05
CA ASP A 393 -23.57 -7.62 -25.84
C ASP A 393 -22.47 -8.69 -25.96
N THR A 394 -21.32 -8.29 -26.48
CA THR A 394 -20.11 -9.13 -26.48
C THR A 394 -19.32 -9.03 -25.18
N THR A 395 -19.60 -8.02 -24.34
CA THR A 395 -18.88 -7.73 -23.10
C THR A 395 -19.77 -6.96 -22.12
N GLY A 396 -19.54 -7.09 -20.81
CA GLY A 396 -20.25 -6.34 -19.77
C GLY A 396 -21.37 -7.17 -19.09
N HIS A 397 -22.24 -6.52 -18.32
CA HIS A 397 -23.22 -7.23 -17.46
C HIS A 397 -24.31 -7.99 -18.23
N LEU A 398 -24.50 -7.68 -19.51
CA LEU A 398 -25.50 -8.32 -20.39
C LEU A 398 -24.84 -9.17 -21.48
N GLU A 399 -23.59 -9.61 -21.27
CA GLU A 399 -22.87 -10.45 -22.21
C GLU A 399 -23.63 -11.75 -22.52
N GLY A 400 -23.85 -12.02 -23.81
CA GLY A 400 -24.54 -13.23 -24.27
C GLY A 400 -26.03 -13.32 -23.91
N VAL A 401 -26.60 -12.31 -23.24
CA VAL A 401 -28.02 -12.23 -22.91
C VAL A 401 -28.73 -11.44 -23.99
N ASP A 402 -29.83 -11.98 -24.53
CA ASP A 402 -30.73 -11.21 -25.39
C ASP A 402 -31.36 -10.07 -24.58
N HIS A 403 -30.82 -8.87 -24.80
CA HIS A 403 -31.20 -7.67 -24.11
C HIS A 403 -32.23 -6.84 -24.88
N GLY A 404 -32.79 -7.37 -25.98
CA GLY A 404 -33.94 -6.78 -26.67
C GLY A 404 -35.26 -7.54 -26.47
N SER A 405 -35.20 -8.76 -25.92
CA SER A 405 -36.35 -9.57 -25.53
C SER A 405 -37.19 -8.99 -24.36
N GLN A 406 -38.31 -9.62 -24.02
CA GLN A 406 -39.17 -9.19 -22.90
C GLN A 406 -38.37 -8.91 -21.61
N GLY A 407 -38.57 -7.74 -21.01
CA GLY A 407 -37.82 -7.30 -19.82
C GLY A 407 -36.50 -6.57 -20.13
N ALA A 408 -36.18 -6.34 -21.40
CA ALA A 408 -35.00 -5.59 -21.87
C ALA A 408 -34.72 -4.32 -21.08
N ILE A 409 -35.73 -3.45 -20.90
CA ILE A 409 -35.59 -2.18 -20.18
C ILE A 409 -35.20 -2.42 -18.71
N SER A 410 -35.81 -3.39 -18.04
CA SER A 410 -35.48 -3.75 -16.65
C SER A 410 -34.04 -4.23 -16.52
N ARG A 411 -33.60 -5.12 -17.41
CA ARG A 411 -32.23 -5.67 -17.40
C ARG A 411 -31.17 -4.56 -17.53
N HIS A 412 -31.41 -3.57 -18.38
CA HIS A 412 -30.49 -2.45 -18.54
C HIS A 412 -30.42 -1.56 -17.29
N TYR A 413 -31.55 -1.27 -16.65
CA TYR A 413 -31.54 -0.52 -15.40
C TYR A 413 -30.95 -1.33 -14.24
N GLU A 414 -31.13 -2.64 -14.20
CA GLU A 414 -30.48 -3.54 -13.24
C GLU A 414 -28.95 -3.55 -13.43
N ALA A 415 -28.47 -3.69 -14.66
CA ALA A 415 -27.05 -3.58 -14.99
C ALA A 415 -26.47 -2.21 -14.58
N ALA A 416 -27.22 -1.12 -14.81
CA ALA A 416 -26.81 0.22 -14.38
C ALA A 416 -26.72 0.35 -12.85
N VAL A 417 -27.63 -0.28 -12.10
CA VAL A 417 -27.58 -0.31 -10.62
C VAL A 417 -26.35 -1.09 -10.15
N MET A 418 -26.06 -2.25 -10.74
CA MET A 418 -24.86 -3.03 -10.40
C MET A 418 -23.59 -2.22 -10.61
N ASP A 419 -23.43 -1.54 -11.76
CA ASP A 419 -22.26 -0.70 -12.01
C ASP A 419 -22.18 0.51 -11.05
N CYS A 420 -23.32 1.10 -10.67
CA CYS A 420 -23.33 2.15 -9.65
C CYS A 420 -22.86 1.62 -8.29
N ASP A 421 -23.21 0.39 -7.92
CA ASP A 421 -22.79 -0.23 -6.66
C ASP A 421 -21.29 -0.55 -6.65
N HIS A 422 -20.75 -1.08 -7.76
CA HIS A 422 -19.30 -1.28 -7.90
C HIS A 422 -18.54 0.05 -7.83
N ALA A 423 -19.04 1.10 -8.50
CA ALA A 423 -18.43 2.43 -8.43
C ALA A 423 -18.44 3.01 -7.00
N LEU A 424 -19.53 2.80 -6.23
CA LEU A 424 -19.63 3.28 -4.84
C LEU A 424 -18.79 2.46 -3.86
N ALA A 425 -18.55 1.18 -4.13
CA ALA A 425 -17.62 0.36 -3.35
C ALA A 425 -16.17 0.82 -3.51
N LEU A 426 -15.80 1.26 -4.73
CA LEU A 426 -14.47 1.77 -5.05
C LEU A 426 -14.26 3.23 -4.61
N GLN A 427 -15.31 4.06 -4.67
CA GLN A 427 -15.26 5.46 -4.24
C GLN A 427 -16.51 5.83 -3.41
N PRO A 428 -16.45 5.68 -2.07
CA PRO A 428 -17.63 5.82 -1.21
C PRO A 428 -17.99 7.27 -0.86
N SER A 429 -17.08 8.24 -1.05
CA SER A 429 -17.26 9.63 -0.62
C SER A 429 -16.88 10.66 -1.70
N GLY A 430 -17.34 11.90 -1.51
CA GLY A 430 -17.09 13.04 -2.38
C GLY A 430 -18.12 13.22 -3.51
N ASN A 431 -17.98 14.32 -4.25
CA ASN A 431 -18.89 14.69 -5.35
C ASN A 431 -19.07 13.63 -6.46
N PRO A 432 -18.04 12.83 -6.84
CA PRO A 432 -18.23 11.71 -7.77
C PRO A 432 -19.17 10.61 -7.24
N ALA A 433 -19.15 10.34 -5.93
CA ALA A 433 -20.06 9.41 -5.28
C ALA A 433 -21.51 9.94 -5.31
N SER A 434 -21.71 11.25 -5.06
CA SER A 434 -23.05 11.88 -5.17
C SER A 434 -23.62 11.84 -6.61
N LYS A 435 -22.77 12.00 -7.64
CA LYS A 435 -23.19 11.83 -9.06
C LYS A 435 -23.59 10.39 -9.37
N THR A 436 -22.83 9.42 -8.85
CA THR A 436 -23.13 7.99 -9.02
C THR A 436 -24.42 7.60 -8.28
N LEU A 437 -24.63 8.13 -7.07
CA LEU A 437 -25.88 7.95 -6.33
C LEU A 437 -27.08 8.55 -7.08
N LEU A 438 -26.94 9.72 -7.71
CA LEU A 438 -28.00 10.29 -8.55
C LEU A 438 -28.37 9.37 -9.72
N ARG A 439 -27.38 8.77 -10.39
CA ARG A 439 -27.59 7.77 -11.46
C ARG A 439 -28.30 6.53 -10.92
N LYS A 440 -27.84 5.99 -9.78
CA LYS A 440 -28.46 4.84 -9.10
C LYS A 440 -29.93 5.11 -8.78
N CYS A 441 -30.25 6.27 -8.20
CA CYS A 441 -31.64 6.65 -7.89
C CYS A 441 -32.52 6.70 -9.13
N ARG A 442 -32.02 7.30 -10.22
CA ARG A 442 -32.76 7.40 -11.48
C ARG A 442 -33.01 6.01 -12.08
N ALA A 443 -32.05 5.09 -12.01
CA ALA A 443 -32.24 3.70 -12.45
C ALA A 443 -33.26 2.94 -11.58
N LEU A 444 -33.16 3.07 -10.24
CA LEU A 444 -34.10 2.44 -9.30
C LEU A 444 -35.54 2.95 -9.45
N LEU A 445 -35.72 4.23 -9.80
CA LEU A 445 -37.04 4.77 -10.13
C LEU A 445 -37.66 4.10 -11.36
N GLN A 446 -36.87 3.83 -12.40
CA GLN A 446 -37.33 3.14 -13.60
C GLN A 446 -37.68 1.66 -13.32
N LEU A 447 -37.03 1.06 -12.33
CA LEU A 447 -37.34 -0.29 -11.83
C LEU A 447 -38.52 -0.33 -10.85
N GLY A 448 -39.06 0.83 -10.44
CA GLY A 448 -40.12 0.90 -9.42
C GLY A 448 -39.67 0.56 -8.00
N ARG A 449 -38.36 0.47 -7.74
CA ARG A 449 -37.77 0.17 -6.42
C ARG A 449 -37.65 1.45 -5.58
N LEU A 450 -38.80 1.98 -5.15
CA LEU A 450 -38.91 3.34 -4.59
C LEU A 450 -38.22 3.51 -3.23
N ASP A 451 -38.21 2.49 -2.38
CA ASP A 451 -37.56 2.54 -1.07
C ASP A 451 -36.03 2.70 -1.21
N GLU A 452 -35.44 1.90 -2.10
CA GLU A 452 -34.01 1.96 -2.38
C GLU A 452 -33.62 3.26 -3.08
N ALA A 453 -34.46 3.75 -3.99
CA ALA A 453 -34.27 5.05 -4.64
C ALA A 453 -34.26 6.19 -3.61
N THR A 454 -35.15 6.14 -2.63
CA THR A 454 -35.24 7.13 -1.53
C THR A 454 -34.00 7.06 -0.63
N ALA A 455 -33.56 5.86 -0.26
CA ALA A 455 -32.37 5.66 0.55
C ALA A 455 -31.09 6.16 -0.14
N ALA A 456 -30.93 5.83 -1.43
CA ALA A 456 -29.80 6.29 -2.23
C ALA A 456 -29.81 7.81 -2.42
N ALA A 457 -30.98 8.44 -2.58
CA ALA A 457 -31.09 9.89 -2.73
C ALA A 457 -30.72 10.64 -1.44
N ARG A 458 -31.14 10.12 -0.28
CA ARG A 458 -30.72 10.66 1.04
C ARG A 458 -29.22 10.53 1.25
N SER A 459 -28.66 9.35 0.95
CA SER A 459 -27.20 9.14 1.03
C SER A 459 -26.43 10.07 0.09
N GLY A 460 -26.96 10.35 -1.11
CA GLY A 460 -26.35 11.28 -2.07
C GLY A 460 -26.33 12.72 -1.57
N LEU A 461 -27.39 13.16 -0.87
CA LEU A 461 -27.51 14.51 -0.31
C LEU A 461 -26.58 14.74 0.90
N ASP A 462 -26.34 13.68 1.69
CA ASP A 462 -25.43 13.70 2.83
C ASP A 462 -23.97 13.84 2.37
N LYS A 463 -23.62 13.17 1.26
CA LYS A 463 -22.27 13.16 0.68
C LYS A 463 -21.97 14.31 -0.27
N CYS A 464 -22.95 15.16 -0.57
CA CYS A 464 -22.81 16.25 -1.53
C CYS A 464 -22.18 17.48 -0.87
N GLU A 465 -21.04 17.94 -1.38
CA GLU A 465 -20.37 19.13 -0.87
C GLU A 465 -20.87 20.38 -1.61
N GLY A 466 -21.51 21.31 -0.88
CA GLY A 466 -21.97 22.61 -1.40
C GLY A 466 -23.42 22.66 -1.90
N GLU A 467 -23.89 23.89 -2.15
CA GLU A 467 -25.20 24.17 -2.76
C GLU A 467 -25.05 24.32 -4.27
N GLY A 468 -25.26 23.23 -5.01
CA GLY A 468 -25.15 23.22 -6.47
C GLY A 468 -26.28 22.44 -7.15
N GLU A 469 -26.27 22.47 -8.48
CA GLU A 469 -27.26 21.80 -9.36
C GLU A 469 -27.47 20.31 -9.03
N LEU A 470 -26.39 19.62 -8.63
CA LEU A 470 -26.43 18.22 -8.21
C LEU A 470 -27.33 17.97 -6.98
N ARG A 471 -27.34 18.90 -6.02
CA ARG A 471 -28.18 18.83 -4.82
C ARG A 471 -29.65 19.05 -5.18
N CYS A 472 -29.94 19.99 -6.08
CA CYS A 472 -31.27 20.22 -6.62
C CYS A 472 -31.82 18.99 -7.34
N ASP A 473 -31.00 18.36 -8.18
CA ASP A 473 -31.35 17.14 -8.91
C ASP A 473 -31.67 15.98 -7.95
N LEU A 474 -30.85 15.77 -6.93
CA LEU A 474 -31.08 14.75 -5.89
C LEU A 474 -32.37 15.02 -5.09
N GLN A 475 -32.64 16.27 -4.73
CA GLN A 475 -33.88 16.67 -4.05
C GLN A 475 -35.11 16.50 -4.95
N GLN A 476 -35.00 16.75 -6.25
CA GLN A 476 -36.08 16.52 -7.20
C GLN A 476 -36.39 15.04 -7.32
N VAL A 477 -35.36 14.20 -7.50
CA VAL A 477 -35.50 12.74 -7.58
C VAL A 477 -36.09 12.16 -6.28
N LEU A 478 -35.67 12.65 -5.11
CA LEU A 478 -36.24 12.26 -3.82
C LEU A 478 -37.74 12.57 -3.73
N ARG A 479 -38.15 13.78 -4.15
CA ARG A 479 -39.57 14.17 -4.18
C ARG A 479 -40.38 13.28 -5.13
N THR A 480 -39.85 12.96 -6.31
CA THR A 480 -40.51 12.07 -7.27
C THR A 480 -40.69 10.66 -6.70
N ALA A 481 -39.67 10.09 -6.04
CA ALA A 481 -39.75 8.78 -5.41
C ALA A 481 -40.84 8.74 -4.32
N GLN A 482 -40.87 9.74 -3.45
CA GLN A 482 -41.85 9.85 -2.37
C GLN A 482 -43.30 10.01 -2.89
N GLN A 483 -43.50 10.80 -3.95
CA GLN A 483 -44.81 10.97 -4.58
C GLN A 483 -45.30 9.70 -5.28
N GLN A 484 -44.41 8.90 -5.88
CA GLN A 484 -44.78 7.61 -6.45
C GLN A 484 -45.11 6.60 -5.35
N GLN A 485 -44.41 6.67 -4.22
CA GLN A 485 -44.62 5.78 -3.08
C GLN A 485 -45.96 6.06 -2.39
N SER A 486 -46.33 7.33 -2.22
CA SER A 486 -47.65 7.70 -1.69
C SER A 486 -48.79 7.27 -2.62
N LYS A 487 -48.61 7.40 -3.93
CA LYS A 487 -49.59 6.93 -4.94
C LYS A 487 -49.73 5.41 -4.96
N GLN A 488 -48.64 4.64 -4.79
CA GLN A 488 -48.70 3.18 -4.66
C GLN A 488 -49.45 2.77 -3.37
N HIS A 489 -49.21 3.46 -2.26
CA HIS A 489 -49.92 3.21 -1.00
C HIS A 489 -51.41 3.63 -1.02
N GLU A 490 -51.79 4.65 -1.79
CA GLU A 490 -53.19 5.04 -2.01
C GLU A 490 -53.92 4.07 -2.97
N GLY A 491 -53.24 3.57 -4.01
CA GLY A 491 -53.79 2.57 -4.94
C GLY A 491 -54.13 1.23 -4.27
N VAL A 492 -53.30 0.76 -3.34
CA VAL A 492 -53.54 -0.47 -2.57
C VAL A 492 -54.73 -0.34 -1.62
N LYS A 493 -55.09 0.87 -1.17
CA LYS A 493 -56.30 1.10 -0.36
C LYS A 493 -57.61 1.06 -1.16
N SER A 494 -57.55 1.06 -2.50
CA SER A 494 -58.73 1.04 -3.38
C SER A 494 -59.12 -0.34 -3.92
N GLN A 495 -58.33 -1.39 -3.63
CA GLN A 495 -58.70 -2.79 -3.91
C GLN A 495 -58.93 -3.63 -2.63
N PRO A 496 -59.96 -3.33 -1.82
CA PRO A 496 -60.55 -4.38 -0.98
C PRO A 496 -62.09 -4.39 -1.09
N ARG A 497 -62.64 -4.64 -2.29
CA ARG A 497 -64.09 -4.89 -2.43
C ARG A 497 -64.50 -6.11 -3.25
N GLU A 498 -63.69 -6.60 -4.20
CA GLU A 498 -64.10 -7.76 -5.01
C GLU A 498 -63.59 -9.12 -4.49
N GLN A 499 -62.50 -9.17 -3.71
CA GLN A 499 -61.98 -10.44 -3.17
C GLN A 499 -62.60 -10.84 -1.82
N ALA A 500 -63.30 -9.93 -1.14
CA ALA A 500 -64.03 -10.23 0.11
C ALA A 500 -65.40 -10.87 -0.15
N GLU A 501 -66.03 -10.62 -1.30
CA GLU A 501 -67.34 -11.19 -1.64
C GLU A 501 -67.24 -12.65 -2.12
N ALA A 502 -66.11 -13.07 -2.70
CA ALA A 502 -65.90 -14.45 -3.14
C ALA A 502 -65.57 -15.43 -1.99
N MET A 503 -64.97 -14.97 -0.88
CA MET A 503 -64.65 -15.82 0.27
C MET A 503 -65.78 -15.93 1.31
N ALA A 504 -66.81 -15.07 1.25
CA ALA A 504 -67.95 -15.12 2.15
C ALA A 504 -69.01 -16.19 1.79
N SER A 505 -68.89 -16.82 0.61
CA SER A 505 -69.90 -17.78 0.11
C SER A 505 -69.62 -19.26 0.46
N LEU A 506 -68.48 -19.58 1.09
CA LEU A 506 -68.02 -20.98 1.26
C LEU A 506 -67.90 -21.51 2.70
N SER A 507 -68.21 -20.73 3.73
CA SER A 507 -68.06 -21.18 5.13
C SER A 507 -69.37 -21.21 5.93
N LYS A 508 -70.36 -21.98 5.47
CA LYS A 508 -71.45 -22.50 6.31
C LYS A 508 -71.57 -24.01 6.17
N ALA A 509 -70.77 -24.76 6.92
CA ALA A 509 -71.07 -26.15 7.28
C ALA A 509 -70.27 -26.64 8.51
N LYS A 510 -70.98 -26.67 9.66
CA LYS A 510 -71.00 -27.70 10.73
C LYS A 510 -69.71 -28.13 11.50
N VAL A 511 -69.64 -27.62 12.74
CA VAL A 511 -69.55 -28.26 14.09
C VAL A 511 -69.13 -29.74 14.22
N GLY A 512 -68.18 -30.01 15.15
CA GLY A 512 -68.03 -31.28 15.89
C GLY A 512 -66.69 -31.41 16.67
N PRO A 513 -66.66 -31.68 18.02
CA PRO A 513 -65.46 -31.49 18.90
C PRO A 513 -64.86 -32.80 19.50
N SER A 514 -63.69 -32.69 20.18
CA SER A 514 -63.09 -33.60 21.22
C SER A 514 -61.56 -33.78 20.98
N GLU A 515 -60.61 -33.94 21.92
CA GLU A 515 -60.38 -33.81 23.38
C GLU A 515 -58.86 -34.11 23.62
N MET A 516 -58.29 -33.64 24.75
CA MET A 516 -57.17 -34.21 25.58
C MET A 516 -55.82 -34.61 24.92
N LYS A 517 -54.62 -34.54 25.53
CA LYS A 517 -54.01 -34.15 26.82
C LYS A 517 -52.47 -34.09 26.61
N PRO A 518 -51.66 -33.58 27.56
CA PRO A 518 -50.20 -33.37 27.42
C PRO A 518 -49.33 -34.32 28.28
N GLU A 519 -48.08 -34.60 27.87
CA GLU A 519 -47.05 -35.23 28.70
C GLU A 519 -45.63 -34.60 28.53
N SER A 520 -45.31 -33.80 29.55
CA SER A 520 -44.11 -33.68 30.39
C SER A 520 -42.80 -34.52 30.24
N ILE A 521 -41.68 -33.83 30.60
CA ILE A 521 -40.48 -34.26 31.40
C ILE A 521 -39.23 -34.82 30.67
N SER A 522 -38.09 -34.11 30.72
CA SER A 522 -37.04 -34.28 31.77
C SER A 522 -35.79 -33.41 31.56
N LYS A 523 -35.20 -32.99 32.68
CA LYS A 523 -33.90 -32.33 32.88
C LYS A 523 -32.95 -33.30 33.60
N ALA A 524 -31.63 -33.04 33.45
CA ALA A 524 -30.50 -33.20 34.39
C ALA A 524 -29.30 -33.85 33.65
N GLY A 525 -28.02 -33.51 33.85
CA GLY A 525 -27.31 -32.66 34.81
C GLY A 525 -25.89 -33.24 35.08
N ALA A 526 -24.92 -32.35 35.31
CA ALA A 526 -23.63 -32.54 36.03
C ALA A 526 -22.31 -32.96 35.29
N SER A 527 -21.42 -31.96 35.15
CA SER A 527 -20.02 -31.83 35.64
C SER A 527 -19.08 -33.06 35.75
N VAL A 528 -17.89 -32.98 35.12
CA VAL A 528 -16.56 -33.37 35.68
C VAL A 528 -15.42 -32.55 35.04
N VAL A 529 -14.44 -32.16 35.87
CA VAL A 529 -13.19 -31.42 35.64
C VAL A 529 -12.13 -32.22 34.86
N ARG A 530 -11.41 -31.61 33.91
CA ARG A 530 -9.98 -31.93 33.62
C ARG A 530 -9.25 -30.81 32.86
N ALA A 531 -8.08 -30.45 33.38
CA ALA A 531 -7.13 -29.51 32.80
C ALA A 531 -6.57 -30.03 31.45
N LYS A 532 -6.45 -29.13 30.47
CA LYS A 532 -5.55 -29.30 29.31
C LYS A 532 -5.08 -27.93 28.82
N VAL A 533 -3.79 -27.69 28.99
CA VAL A 533 -3.03 -26.63 28.33
C VAL A 533 -3.15 -26.87 26.82
N ALA A 534 -3.71 -25.89 26.10
CA ALA A 534 -3.73 -25.86 24.66
C ALA A 534 -3.30 -24.47 24.20
N SER A 535 -2.04 -24.38 23.79
CA SER A 535 -1.49 -23.31 22.97
C SER A 535 -2.31 -23.18 21.69
N LYS A 536 -3.05 -22.09 21.54
CA LYS A 536 -3.65 -21.72 20.25
C LYS A 536 -2.57 -21.05 19.39
N PRO A 537 -2.53 -21.32 18.07
CA PRO A 537 -1.67 -20.59 17.16
C PRO A 537 -2.17 -19.14 17.07
N VAL A 538 -1.25 -18.19 17.22
CA VAL A 538 -1.54 -16.77 17.01
C VAL A 538 -1.71 -16.57 15.52
N VAL A 539 -2.97 -16.44 15.10
CA VAL A 539 -3.37 -16.03 13.76
C VAL A 539 -3.16 -14.52 13.65
N GLY A 540 -2.39 -14.10 12.64
CA GLY A 540 -2.34 -12.75 12.07
C GLY A 540 -2.34 -11.59 13.06
N ALA A 541 -1.15 -11.14 13.48
CA ALA A 541 -1.03 -9.86 14.17
C ALA A 541 -1.52 -8.73 13.24
N SER A 542 -2.47 -7.94 13.72
CA SER A 542 -2.94 -6.72 13.07
C SER A 542 -1.79 -5.70 12.92
N ALA A 543 -1.91 -4.75 11.98
CA ALA A 543 -0.94 -3.66 11.84
C ALA A 543 -0.71 -2.88 13.15
N GLN A 544 -1.71 -2.80 14.03
CA GLN A 544 -1.56 -2.23 15.37
C GLN A 544 -0.70 -3.10 16.30
N GLU A 545 -0.85 -4.42 16.28
CA GLU A 545 -0.02 -5.33 17.08
C GLU A 545 1.44 -5.34 16.60
N LEU A 546 1.67 -5.10 15.31
CA LEU A 546 3.00 -4.89 14.72
C LEU A 546 3.68 -3.63 15.29
N VAL A 547 2.96 -2.50 15.27
CA VAL A 547 3.43 -1.21 15.79
C VAL A 547 3.69 -1.29 17.29
N ILE A 548 2.82 -1.98 18.04
CA ILE A 548 2.98 -2.23 19.48
C ILE A 548 4.27 -3.02 19.76
N ALA A 549 4.47 -4.15 19.06
CA ALA A 549 5.65 -4.99 19.27
C ALA A 549 6.96 -4.29 18.88
N GLN A 550 6.93 -3.47 17.81
CA GLN A 550 8.08 -2.66 17.39
C GLN A 550 8.38 -1.56 18.41
N ALA A 551 7.38 -0.84 18.90
CA ALA A 551 7.60 0.25 19.86
C ALA A 551 8.04 -0.27 21.25
N ASP A 552 7.50 -1.38 21.75
CA ASP A 552 7.97 -2.01 23.01
C ASP A 552 9.43 -2.49 22.92
N ALA A 553 9.84 -3.01 21.75
CA ALA A 553 11.22 -3.44 21.51
C ALA A 553 12.17 -2.23 21.43
N LEU A 554 11.73 -1.12 20.82
CA LEU A 554 12.49 0.14 20.78
C LEU A 554 12.86 0.62 22.19
N ILE A 555 11.85 0.65 23.07
CA ILE A 555 12.00 1.13 24.44
C ILE A 555 13.06 0.30 25.17
N ARG A 556 12.98 -1.04 25.08
CA ARG A 556 13.96 -1.94 25.72
C ARG A 556 15.38 -1.75 25.19
N GLU A 557 15.56 -1.56 23.88
CA GLU A 557 16.89 -1.35 23.30
C GLU A 557 17.44 0.04 23.66
N MET A 558 16.58 1.07 23.69
CA MET A 558 16.96 2.40 24.16
C MET A 558 17.43 2.36 25.60
N GLU A 559 16.70 1.67 26.48
CA GLU A 559 17.07 1.47 27.88
C GLU A 559 18.36 0.64 28.04
N ALA A 560 18.51 -0.45 27.28
CA ALA A 560 19.70 -1.29 27.32
C ALA A 560 20.96 -0.56 26.85
N SER A 561 20.85 0.29 25.82
CA SER A 561 21.96 1.12 25.35
C SER A 561 22.34 2.22 26.36
N ALA A 562 21.38 2.77 27.11
CA ALA A 562 21.61 3.75 28.16
C ALA A 562 22.21 3.12 29.44
N SER A 563 21.89 1.86 29.74
CA SER A 563 22.48 1.14 30.88
C SER A 563 23.93 0.71 30.60
N ARG A 564 24.26 0.40 29.34
CA ARG A 564 25.63 0.05 28.91
C ARG A 564 26.63 1.22 28.99
N SER A 565 26.18 2.48 28.99
CA SER A 565 27.06 3.65 29.22
C SER A 565 27.36 3.89 30.70
N HIS A 566 26.44 3.55 31.61
CA HIS A 566 26.68 3.69 33.05
C HIS A 566 27.63 2.63 33.62
N ALA A 567 27.70 1.44 33.01
CA ALA A 567 28.63 0.39 33.42
C ALA A 567 30.10 0.69 33.10
N SER A 568 30.41 1.57 32.13
CA SER A 568 31.80 1.90 31.77
C SER A 568 32.41 3.07 32.54
N ASN A 569 31.67 3.70 33.47
CA ASN A 569 32.18 4.76 34.35
C ASN A 569 32.35 4.31 35.81
N GLY A 570 32.28 3.01 36.09
CA GLY A 570 32.34 2.43 37.45
C GLY A 570 33.57 1.56 37.74
N GLY A 571 34.68 1.75 37.01
CA GLY A 571 35.90 0.94 37.12
C GLY A 571 37.14 1.73 37.55
N GLY A 572 36.98 2.79 38.33
CA GLY A 572 38.10 3.48 38.97
C GLY A 572 38.39 2.86 40.33
N THR A 573 39.31 1.89 40.39
CA THR A 573 39.94 1.51 41.65
C THR A 573 40.60 2.75 42.26
N PRO A 574 40.40 3.05 43.55
CA PRO A 574 41.15 4.13 44.19
C PRO A 574 42.60 3.66 44.35
N THR A 575 43.49 4.15 43.48
CA THR A 575 44.92 3.94 43.65
C THR A 575 45.38 4.76 44.85
N ASP A 576 45.62 4.04 45.93
CA ASP A 576 46.18 4.51 47.18
C ASP A 576 47.59 5.08 46.91
N TRP A 577 47.72 6.40 46.97
CA TRP A 577 49.02 7.07 47.05
C TRP A 577 49.47 7.02 48.51
N ASN A 578 50.11 5.92 48.91
CA ASN A 578 51.09 5.86 50.00
C ASN A 578 51.61 4.43 50.19
N ALA A 579 52.78 4.13 49.64
CA ALA A 579 53.85 3.39 50.32
C ALA A 579 55.07 3.30 49.40
N MET A 580 56.16 3.90 49.86
CA MET A 580 57.52 3.64 49.41
C MET A 580 57.92 2.20 49.78
N ASP A 581 58.47 1.45 48.82
CA ASP A 581 59.83 0.89 48.84
C ASP A 581 60.12 0.16 47.51
#